data_AF-V9L223-F1
#
_entry.id   AF-V9L223-F1
#
_cell.length_a   1.000
_cell.length_b   1.000
_cell.length_c   1.000
_cell.angle_alpha   90.00
_cell.angle_beta   90.00
_cell.angle_gamma   90.00
#
_symmetry.space_group_name_H-M   'P 1'
#
loop_
_entity.id
_entity.type
_entity.pdbx_description
1 polymer ?
#
loop_
_entity_poly.entity_id
_entity_poly.type
_entity_poly.pdbx_seq_one_letter_code
_entity_poly.pdbx_strand_id
1 'polypeptide(L)'
;DALPTSGRGRRWGRGPGTADPPLGTCGHMCPERERTDRERQRRLHRFEVLSGTERDSLPAADPQKAVKEYSRPAAGRETPRPEDLRPPDVLFQTVAYLVDRVVPRQDVCWGEVYGYVFDRLRSVRQDMTVQRIGGKLCVAVLERTLRFLLYASYRLRGEPPQVFDPDINSVHTQECFSWLLETYRLGDYDSEAEFQSLFILYNLGSMKALHYALLLSDHIRDSPCMKSALAVNRAFTEGNYVRFFRLCRRLPFLASCALHRHIGHSRRCLIRIFSHGFSSRNCRYPLERLVDLLAADDWDSVVELCQKHGVTVTNKMVGFQKANYKELGPLSDGPSHVLVGHKQGDITVSAIIHGN
;
A
#
# COMPACT_ATOMS: atom_id res chain seq x y z
N ASP A 1 -11.16 -11.38 -2.68
CA ASP A 1 -12.46 -11.06 -2.07
C ASP A 1 -12.37 -10.01 -0.96
N ALA A 2 -12.12 -8.75 -1.31
CA ALA A 2 -11.69 -7.71 -0.35
C ALA A 2 -12.75 -6.66 0.03
N LEU A 3 -14.05 -6.95 -0.09
CA LEU A 3 -15.06 -6.13 0.56
C LEU A 3 -15.48 -6.77 1.88
N PRO A 4 -15.88 -5.99 2.89
CA PRO A 4 -16.68 -6.51 3.99
C PRO A 4 -17.91 -7.19 3.36
N THR A 5 -18.01 -8.51 3.45
CA THR A 5 -19.19 -9.22 2.97
C THR A 5 -20.40 -8.70 3.72
N SER A 6 -21.42 -8.24 2.99
CA SER A 6 -22.76 -8.00 3.51
C SER A 6 -23.35 -9.33 3.98
N GLY A 7 -22.97 -9.74 5.19
CA GLY A 7 -23.27 -11.06 5.73
C GLY A 7 -22.65 -11.19 7.11
N ARG A 8 -23.42 -10.79 8.12
CA ARG A 8 -23.02 -10.63 9.53
C ARG A 8 -21.88 -9.64 9.69
N GLY A 9 -22.22 -8.35 9.66
CA GLY A 9 -21.43 -7.39 10.43
C GLY A 9 -21.20 -8.01 11.81
N ARG A 10 -19.95 -8.00 12.28
CA ARG A 10 -19.70 -8.20 13.71
C ARG A 10 -20.37 -7.01 14.37
N ARG A 11 -21.66 -7.17 14.66
CA ARG A 11 -22.42 -6.29 15.50
C ARG A 11 -21.63 -6.31 16.80
N TRP A 12 -20.90 -5.26 17.10
CA TRP A 12 -20.46 -4.96 18.46
C TRP A 12 -21.68 -4.53 19.29
N GLY A 13 -22.79 -5.26 19.14
CA GLY A 13 -23.87 -5.23 20.10
C GLY A 13 -23.42 -6.08 21.26
N ARG A 14 -23.48 -5.54 22.47
CA ARG A 14 -23.31 -6.30 23.71
C ARG A 14 -24.29 -7.47 23.68
N GLY A 15 -23.82 -8.63 23.23
CA GLY A 15 -24.47 -9.90 23.53
C GLY A 15 -24.26 -10.17 25.02
N PRO A 16 -25.27 -10.67 25.75
CA PRO A 16 -25.08 -11.05 27.14
C PRO A 16 -24.02 -12.17 27.18
N GLY A 17 -22.86 -11.90 27.80
CA GLY A 17 -21.82 -12.91 28.06
C GLY A 17 -20.45 -12.72 27.38
N THR A 18 -20.18 -11.63 26.63
CA THR A 18 -18.80 -11.39 26.16
C THR A 18 -17.99 -10.67 27.24
N ALA A 19 -16.95 -11.32 27.77
CA ALA A 19 -15.98 -10.66 28.64
C ALA A 19 -15.44 -9.36 28.02
N ASP A 20 -15.24 -8.33 28.83
CA ASP A 20 -14.67 -7.07 28.38
C ASP A 20 -13.27 -7.33 27.77
N PRO A 21 -12.91 -6.63 26.67
CA PRO A 21 -11.58 -6.76 26.11
C PRO A 21 -10.53 -6.36 27.14
N PRO A 22 -9.35 -7.02 27.19
CA PRO A 22 -8.28 -6.61 28.09
C PRO A 22 -7.85 -5.18 27.73
N LEU A 23 -7.55 -4.37 28.74
CA LEU A 23 -7.00 -3.03 28.55
C LEU A 23 -5.48 -3.08 28.73
N GLY A 24 -4.74 -2.59 27.76
CA GLY A 24 -3.28 -2.55 27.82
C GLY A 24 -2.76 -1.52 28.80
N THR A 25 -1.69 -1.87 29.52
CA THR A 25 -1.02 -1.01 30.51
C THR A 25 0.45 -0.76 30.19
N CYS A 26 0.96 -1.28 29.06
CA CYS A 26 2.33 -1.04 28.63
C CYS A 26 2.54 0.42 28.18
N GLY A 27 3.13 1.25 29.03
CA GLY A 27 3.46 2.65 28.74
C GLY A 27 4.60 2.89 27.73
N HIS A 28 5.15 1.84 27.13
CA HIS A 28 6.26 1.90 26.16
C HIS A 28 5.90 1.29 24.81
N MET A 29 6.67 1.59 23.77
CA MET A 29 6.47 1.02 22.42
C MET A 29 6.74 -0.49 22.34
N CYS A 30 7.44 -1.07 23.33
CA CYS A 30 7.69 -2.49 23.51
C CYS A 30 7.59 -2.85 25.00
N PRO A 31 6.87 -3.91 25.41
CA PRO A 31 6.83 -4.37 26.79
C PRO A 31 8.21 -4.71 27.35
N GLU A 32 8.44 -4.45 28.64
CA GLU A 32 9.74 -4.71 29.28
C GLU A 32 10.16 -6.18 29.17
N ARG A 33 9.24 -7.09 29.46
CA ARG A 33 9.48 -8.53 29.32
C ARG A 33 9.97 -8.89 27.91
N GLU A 34 9.33 -8.35 26.88
CA GLU A 34 9.72 -8.62 25.50
C GLU A 34 11.12 -8.06 25.19
N ARG A 35 11.47 -6.87 25.68
CA ARG A 35 12.82 -6.32 25.50
C ARG A 35 13.87 -7.25 26.13
N THR A 36 13.69 -7.64 27.38
CA THR A 36 14.61 -8.55 28.09
C THR A 36 14.70 -9.91 27.42
N ASP A 37 13.59 -10.47 26.94
CA ASP A 37 13.58 -11.74 26.22
C ASP A 37 14.35 -11.63 24.89
N ARG A 38 14.22 -10.51 24.17
CA ARG A 38 14.93 -10.28 22.90
C ARG A 38 16.41 -9.97 23.06
N GLU A 39 16.82 -9.31 24.14
CA GLU A 39 18.23 -9.21 24.55
C GLU A 39 18.82 -10.60 24.76
N ARG A 40 18.22 -11.41 25.64
CA ARG A 40 18.68 -12.77 25.98
C ARG A 40 18.77 -13.69 24.76
N GLN A 41 17.82 -13.57 23.83
CA GLN A 41 17.75 -14.39 22.62
C GLN A 41 18.56 -13.82 21.45
N ARG A 42 19.22 -12.66 21.61
CA ARG A 42 19.96 -11.94 20.55
C ARG A 42 19.09 -11.65 19.31
N ARG A 43 17.85 -11.22 19.53
CA ARG A 43 16.86 -10.93 18.49
C ARG A 43 16.53 -9.44 18.33
N LEU A 44 17.31 -8.55 18.95
CA LEU A 44 17.11 -7.12 18.76
C LEU A 44 17.42 -6.71 17.32
N HIS A 45 16.52 -5.93 16.71
CA HIS A 45 16.83 -5.28 15.45
C HIS A 45 17.82 -4.14 15.70
N ARG A 46 18.67 -3.81 14.73
CA ARG A 46 19.65 -2.71 14.86
C ARG A 46 19.02 -1.34 15.16
N PHE A 47 17.73 -1.17 14.84
CA PHE A 47 16.99 0.06 15.14
C PHE A 47 16.57 0.17 16.60
N GLU A 48 16.76 -0.88 17.38
CA GLU A 48 16.29 -1.01 18.76
C GLU A 48 17.45 -1.11 19.74
N VAL A 49 18.69 -1.19 19.25
CA VAL A 49 19.89 -1.34 20.08
C VAL A 49 20.27 0.00 20.72
N LEU A 50 20.64 -0.08 22.00
CA LEU A 50 21.18 1.04 22.76
C LEU A 50 22.57 1.42 22.24
N SER A 51 22.71 2.70 21.93
CA SER A 51 23.95 3.25 21.37
C SER A 51 25.12 3.04 22.33
N GLY A 52 26.22 2.48 21.81
CA GLY A 52 27.41 2.12 22.59
C GLY A 52 27.46 0.64 22.99
N THR A 53 26.37 -0.12 22.83
CA THR A 53 26.32 -1.55 23.17
C THR A 53 26.34 -2.48 21.95
N GLU A 54 26.48 -1.92 20.74
CA GLU A 54 26.35 -2.67 19.48
C GLU A 54 27.39 -3.79 19.34
N ARG A 55 28.55 -3.63 19.98
CA ARG A 55 29.67 -4.59 19.95
C ARG A 55 29.73 -5.50 21.17
N ASP A 56 28.83 -5.30 22.13
CA ASP A 56 28.78 -6.14 23.32
C ASP A 56 28.34 -7.55 22.93
N SER A 57 28.76 -8.55 23.72
CA SER A 57 28.33 -9.94 23.53
C SER A 57 26.82 -10.13 23.72
N LEU A 58 26.18 -9.16 24.36
CA LEU A 58 24.75 -9.03 24.55
C LEU A 58 24.35 -7.55 24.46
N PRO A 59 24.05 -7.04 23.24
CA PRO A 59 23.62 -5.65 23.07
C PRO A 59 22.33 -5.37 23.86
N ALA A 60 22.26 -4.19 24.48
CA ALA A 60 21.08 -3.80 25.26
C ALA A 60 20.00 -3.20 24.36
N ALA A 61 18.73 -3.43 24.70
CA ALA A 61 17.60 -2.78 24.06
C ALA A 61 17.48 -1.35 24.57
N ASP A 62 17.34 -0.40 23.65
CA ASP A 62 17.00 0.98 23.98
C ASP A 62 15.49 1.07 24.26
N PRO A 63 15.05 1.36 25.50
CA PRO A 63 13.63 1.42 25.84
C PRO A 63 12.85 2.50 25.06
N GLN A 64 13.55 3.49 24.49
CA GLN A 64 12.96 4.55 23.68
C GLN A 64 12.91 4.20 22.18
N LYS A 65 13.58 3.12 21.73
CA LYS A 65 13.59 2.71 20.33
C LYS A 65 12.97 1.34 20.07
N ALA A 66 12.99 0.45 21.07
CA ALA A 66 12.43 -0.89 20.94
C ALA A 66 10.92 -0.83 20.69
N VAL A 67 10.47 -1.47 19.62
CA VAL A 67 9.05 -1.58 19.28
C VAL A 67 8.64 -3.04 19.32
N LYS A 68 7.46 -3.32 19.87
CA LYS A 68 6.89 -4.66 20.00
C LYS A 68 6.85 -5.40 18.66
N GLU A 69 7.37 -6.61 18.60
CA GLU A 69 7.31 -7.50 17.44
C GLU A 69 5.90 -8.02 17.18
N TYR A 70 5.59 -8.33 15.93
CA TYR A 70 4.35 -9.07 15.63
C TYR A 70 4.52 -10.53 16.05
N SER A 71 3.54 -11.06 16.79
CA SER A 71 3.53 -12.47 17.20
C SER A 71 2.32 -13.17 16.59
N ARG A 72 2.53 -14.28 15.88
CA ARG A 72 1.41 -15.04 15.31
C ARG A 72 0.48 -15.51 16.44
N PRO A 73 -0.84 -15.29 16.35
CA PRO A 73 -1.78 -15.91 17.28
C PRO A 73 -1.67 -17.43 17.14
N ALA A 74 -1.17 -18.11 18.17
CA ALA A 74 -1.17 -19.57 18.22
C ALA A 74 -2.49 -20.05 18.84
N ALA A 75 -3.08 -21.11 18.31
CA ALA A 75 -4.25 -21.75 18.90
C ALA A 75 -3.91 -22.18 20.34
N GLY A 76 -4.74 -21.83 21.31
CA GLY A 76 -4.55 -22.18 22.73
C GLY A 76 -3.60 -21.28 23.52
N ARG A 77 -3.12 -20.16 22.96
CA ARG A 77 -2.34 -19.19 23.74
C ARG A 77 -3.25 -18.47 24.75
N GLU A 78 -2.76 -18.31 25.98
CA GLU A 78 -3.42 -17.51 27.01
C GLU A 78 -3.68 -16.08 26.51
N THR A 79 -4.77 -15.48 27.01
CA THR A 79 -5.09 -14.08 26.75
C THR A 79 -3.87 -13.21 27.10
N PRO A 80 -3.44 -12.28 26.22
CA PRO A 80 -2.29 -11.44 26.52
C PRO A 80 -2.52 -10.68 27.81
N ARG A 81 -1.49 -10.62 28.66
CA ARG A 81 -1.58 -9.88 29.92
C ARG A 81 -1.68 -8.39 29.62
N PRO A 82 -2.36 -7.59 30.47
CA PRO A 82 -2.42 -6.14 30.32
C PRO A 82 -1.06 -5.48 30.11
N GLU A 83 -0.02 -5.92 30.84
CA GLU A 83 1.34 -5.37 30.71
C GLU A 83 2.03 -5.70 29.38
N ASP A 84 1.51 -6.66 28.61
CA ASP A 84 2.02 -7.03 27.30
C ASP A 84 1.29 -6.27 26.16
N LEU A 85 0.25 -5.48 26.47
CA LEU A 85 -0.57 -4.72 25.52
C LEU A 85 -0.34 -3.21 25.67
N ARG A 86 -0.12 -2.52 24.54
CA ARG A 86 0.03 -1.06 24.51
C ARG A 86 -1.34 -0.37 24.46
N PRO A 87 -1.63 0.64 25.30
CA PRO A 87 -2.87 1.40 25.22
C PRO A 87 -2.96 2.25 23.94
N PRO A 88 -4.16 2.75 23.56
CA PRO A 88 -4.41 3.45 22.30
C PRO A 88 -3.47 4.63 21.99
N ASP A 89 -3.12 5.43 23.01
CA ASP A 89 -2.23 6.58 22.90
C ASP A 89 -0.79 6.15 22.61
N VAL A 90 -0.30 5.10 23.29
CA VAL A 90 1.03 4.51 23.04
C VAL A 90 1.09 3.88 21.65
N LEU A 91 0.02 3.23 21.19
CA LEU A 91 -0.06 2.68 19.83
C LEU A 91 0.05 3.78 18.78
N PHE A 92 -0.66 4.89 18.96
CA PHE A 92 -0.56 6.05 18.08
C PHE A 92 0.85 6.66 18.08
N GLN A 93 1.44 6.88 19.26
CA GLN A 93 2.82 7.37 19.40
C GLN A 93 3.84 6.41 18.77
N THR A 94 3.61 5.10 18.86
CA THR A 94 4.46 4.09 18.23
C THR A 94 4.46 4.27 16.71
N VAL A 95 3.30 4.47 16.10
CA VAL A 95 3.20 4.70 14.65
C VAL A 95 3.90 6.00 14.27
N ALA A 96 3.71 7.08 15.04
CA ALA A 96 4.42 8.34 14.81
C ALA A 96 5.95 8.14 14.88
N TYR A 97 6.46 7.47 15.91
CA TYR A 97 7.89 7.14 16.02
C TYR A 97 8.41 6.36 14.80
N LEU A 98 7.69 5.33 14.36
CA LEU A 98 8.08 4.56 13.17
C LEU A 98 8.18 5.46 11.94
N VAL A 99 7.21 6.36 11.75
CA VAL A 99 7.15 7.28 10.60
C VAL A 99 8.19 8.39 10.68
N ASP A 100 8.47 8.93 11.86
CA ASP A 100 9.35 10.09 12.04
C ASP A 100 10.82 9.70 12.22
N ARG A 101 11.11 8.49 12.73
CA ARG A 101 12.46 8.10 13.15
C ARG A 101 13.01 6.91 12.39
N VAL A 102 12.16 6.00 11.90
CA VAL A 102 12.60 4.78 11.21
C VAL A 102 12.44 4.87 9.70
N VAL A 103 11.26 5.29 9.21
CA VAL A 103 10.99 5.44 7.77
C VAL A 103 11.98 6.35 7.01
N PRO A 104 12.43 7.51 7.55
CA PRO A 104 13.31 8.41 6.82
C PRO A 104 14.78 8.02 6.88
N ARG A 105 15.14 6.89 7.52
CA ARG A 105 16.53 6.43 7.62
C ARG A 105 17.12 6.18 6.23
N GLN A 106 18.35 6.65 6.05
CA GLN A 106 19.13 6.53 4.81
C GLN A 106 20.42 5.73 4.98
N ASP A 107 20.76 5.36 6.21
CA ASP A 107 21.95 4.56 6.54
C ASP A 107 21.78 3.06 6.22
N VAL A 108 20.59 2.66 5.78
CA VAL A 108 20.25 1.28 5.40
C VAL A 108 19.43 1.27 4.10
N CYS A 109 19.34 0.10 3.45
CA CYS A 109 18.44 -0.05 2.31
C CYS A 109 16.98 0.04 2.76
N TRP A 110 16.12 0.57 1.89
CA TRP A 110 14.72 0.79 2.25
C TRP A 110 13.92 -0.52 2.40
N GLY A 111 14.42 -1.64 1.84
CA GLY A 111 13.87 -2.97 2.08
C GLY A 111 13.96 -3.40 3.55
N GLU A 112 15.07 -3.08 4.22
CA GLU A 112 15.24 -3.35 5.66
C GLU A 112 14.31 -2.45 6.50
N VAL A 113 14.20 -1.17 6.14
CA VAL A 113 13.23 -0.23 6.75
C VAL A 113 11.81 -0.77 6.62
N TYR A 114 11.42 -1.20 5.41
CA TYR A 114 10.10 -1.77 5.17
C TYR A 114 9.88 -3.03 6.00
N GLY A 115 10.80 -3.99 5.99
CA GLY A 115 10.68 -5.24 6.74
C GLY A 115 10.43 -5.00 8.23
N TYR A 116 11.19 -4.09 8.82
CA TYR A 116 11.01 -3.69 10.23
C TYR A 116 9.67 -2.98 10.45
N VAL A 117 9.40 -1.89 9.74
CA VAL A 117 8.20 -1.06 9.97
C VAL A 117 6.92 -1.85 9.70
N PHE A 118 6.90 -2.66 8.65
CA PHE A 118 5.78 -3.53 8.30
C PHE A 118 5.45 -4.53 9.42
N ASP A 119 6.46 -5.19 10.00
CA ASP A 119 6.27 -6.07 11.15
C ASP A 119 5.71 -5.33 12.36
N ARG A 120 6.31 -4.19 12.71
CA ARG A 120 5.89 -3.40 13.88
C ARG A 120 4.47 -2.83 13.73
N LEU A 121 4.07 -2.41 12.52
CA LEU A 121 2.69 -1.98 12.24
C LEU A 121 1.68 -3.14 12.34
N ARG A 122 2.08 -4.38 12.02
CA ARG A 122 1.24 -5.57 12.28
C ARG A 122 1.08 -5.81 13.77
N SER A 123 2.14 -5.63 14.57
CA SER A 123 2.07 -5.69 16.03
C SER A 123 1.12 -4.63 16.62
N VAL A 124 1.20 -3.39 16.12
CA VAL A 124 0.29 -2.31 16.52
C VAL A 124 -1.17 -2.68 16.23
N ARG A 125 -1.48 -3.12 14.99
CA ARG A 125 -2.84 -3.55 14.61
C ARG A 125 -3.31 -4.77 15.39
N GLN A 126 -2.40 -5.67 15.78
CA GLN A 126 -2.72 -6.81 16.63
C GLN A 126 -3.18 -6.36 18.02
N ASP A 127 -2.44 -5.45 18.68
CA ASP A 127 -2.83 -4.89 19.97
C ASP A 127 -4.18 -4.15 19.87
N MET A 128 -4.42 -3.42 18.78
CA MET A 128 -5.72 -2.78 18.53
C MET A 128 -6.86 -3.78 18.39
N THR A 129 -6.61 -4.92 17.73
CA THR A 129 -7.62 -5.96 17.54
C THR A 129 -7.98 -6.63 18.86
N VAL A 130 -6.96 -6.98 19.67
CA VAL A 130 -7.15 -7.62 20.98
C VAL A 130 -7.95 -6.72 21.92
N GLN A 131 -7.63 -5.42 21.94
CA GLN A 131 -8.28 -4.44 22.80
C GLN A 131 -9.57 -3.86 22.21
N ARG A 132 -9.94 -4.26 20.98
CA ARG A 132 -11.13 -3.75 20.24
C ARG A 132 -11.16 -2.22 20.12
N ILE A 133 -10.00 -1.63 19.81
CA ILE A 133 -9.86 -0.17 19.72
C ILE A 133 -10.62 0.37 18.50
N GLY A 134 -11.43 1.41 18.72
CA GLY A 134 -12.16 2.15 17.70
C GLY A 134 -11.98 3.68 17.83
N GLY A 135 -12.74 4.45 17.04
CA GLY A 135 -12.75 5.91 17.10
C GLY A 135 -11.53 6.59 16.47
N LYS A 136 -11.30 7.85 16.84
CA LYS A 136 -10.32 8.75 16.18
C LYS A 136 -8.88 8.22 16.18
N LEU A 137 -8.42 7.64 17.28
CA LEU A 137 -7.06 7.06 17.34
C LEU A 137 -6.93 5.83 16.44
N CYS A 138 -7.97 5.00 16.35
CA CYS A 138 -8.00 3.85 15.44
C CYS A 138 -7.87 4.30 13.98
N VAL A 139 -8.68 5.28 13.58
CA VAL A 139 -8.62 5.90 12.25
C VAL A 139 -7.22 6.46 12.00
N ALA A 140 -6.69 7.27 12.90
CA ALA A 140 -5.39 7.91 12.73
C ALA A 140 -4.22 6.92 12.55
N VAL A 141 -4.27 5.76 13.23
CA VAL A 141 -3.30 4.66 13.06
C VAL A 141 -3.48 3.96 11.72
N LEU A 142 -4.72 3.61 11.35
CA LEU A 142 -5.03 2.90 10.12
C LEU A 142 -4.70 3.73 8.88
N GLU A 143 -5.00 5.03 8.91
CA GLU A 143 -4.67 5.96 7.84
C GLU A 143 -3.15 6.00 7.57
N ARG A 144 -2.33 6.26 8.60
CA ARG A 144 -0.86 6.26 8.48
C ARG A 144 -0.32 4.92 8.01
N THR A 145 -0.88 3.82 8.53
CA THR A 145 -0.52 2.46 8.11
C THR A 145 -0.81 2.28 6.61
N LEU A 146 -1.97 2.69 6.11
CA LEU A 146 -2.31 2.60 4.70
C LEU A 146 -1.41 3.49 3.83
N ARG A 147 -1.13 4.74 4.24
CA ARG A 147 -0.22 5.61 3.48
C ARG A 147 1.17 4.97 3.37
N PHE A 148 1.69 4.38 4.44
CA PHE A 148 2.94 3.61 4.43
C PHE A 148 2.87 2.41 3.49
N LEU A 149 1.82 1.58 3.56
CA LEU A 149 1.68 0.38 2.73
C LEU A 149 1.60 0.71 1.24
N LEU A 150 0.81 1.73 0.87
CA LEU A 150 0.67 2.19 -0.50
C LEU A 150 1.98 2.76 -1.05
N TYR A 151 2.68 3.57 -0.25
CA TYR A 151 3.99 4.09 -0.60
C TYR A 151 5.01 2.96 -0.78
N ALA A 152 5.06 2.01 0.17
CA ALA A 152 5.96 0.86 0.11
C ALA A 152 5.73 0.00 -1.14
N SER A 153 4.46 -0.24 -1.47
CA SER A 153 4.07 -1.00 -2.66
C SER A 153 4.61 -0.39 -3.96
N TYR A 154 4.60 0.94 -4.05
CA TYR A 154 5.21 1.65 -5.17
C TYR A 154 6.75 1.66 -5.11
N ARG A 155 7.32 2.01 -3.94
CA ARG A 155 8.77 2.22 -3.78
C ARG A 155 9.60 0.95 -3.96
N LEU A 156 9.12 -0.18 -3.46
CA LEU A 156 9.79 -1.47 -3.56
C LEU A 156 9.35 -2.27 -4.79
N ARG A 157 8.70 -1.62 -5.76
CA ARG A 157 8.31 -2.29 -6.98
C ARG A 157 9.55 -2.69 -7.77
N GLY A 158 9.61 -3.96 -8.17
CA GLY A 158 10.75 -4.52 -8.89
C GLY A 158 11.85 -5.07 -7.97
N GLU A 159 11.74 -4.88 -6.66
CA GLU A 159 12.58 -5.57 -5.70
C GLU A 159 12.28 -7.08 -5.68
N PRO A 160 13.27 -7.92 -5.35
CA PRO A 160 13.07 -9.36 -5.33
C PRO A 160 12.13 -9.77 -4.18
N PRO A 161 11.40 -10.90 -4.31
CA PRO A 161 10.41 -11.34 -3.31
C PRO A 161 10.95 -11.49 -1.88
N GLN A 162 12.25 -11.74 -1.72
CA GLN A 162 12.92 -11.83 -0.43
C GLN A 162 12.97 -10.47 0.30
N VAL A 163 12.98 -9.38 -0.45
CA VAL A 163 12.98 -8.00 0.06
C VAL A 163 11.54 -7.47 0.16
N PHE A 164 10.73 -7.71 -0.87
CA PHE A 164 9.35 -7.23 -0.92
C PHE A 164 8.43 -8.25 -1.58
N ASP A 165 7.49 -8.78 -0.80
CA ASP A 165 6.41 -9.62 -1.30
C ASP A 165 5.16 -8.74 -1.59
N PRO A 166 4.81 -8.53 -2.86
CA PRO A 166 3.66 -7.69 -3.25
C PRO A 166 2.32 -8.30 -2.83
N ASP A 167 2.22 -9.62 -2.72
CA ASP A 167 0.97 -10.30 -2.36
C ASP A 167 0.72 -10.16 -0.86
N ILE A 168 1.74 -10.36 -0.03
CA ILE A 168 1.65 -10.11 1.42
C ILE A 168 1.32 -8.64 1.71
N ASN A 169 1.99 -7.70 1.02
CA ASN A 169 1.67 -6.29 1.14
C ASN A 169 0.21 -6.00 0.72
N SER A 170 -0.25 -6.60 -0.36
CA SER A 170 -1.62 -6.45 -0.86
C SER A 170 -2.67 -6.99 0.12
N VAL A 171 -2.45 -8.17 0.72
CA VAL A 171 -3.34 -8.73 1.74
C VAL A 171 -3.49 -7.75 2.90
N HIS A 172 -2.38 -7.28 3.45
CA HIS A 172 -2.42 -6.37 4.60
C HIS A 172 -2.98 -4.98 4.27
N THR A 173 -2.79 -4.51 3.04
CA THR A 173 -3.42 -3.28 2.52
C THR A 173 -4.94 -3.43 2.47
N GLN A 174 -5.45 -4.54 1.94
CA GLN A 174 -6.89 -4.82 1.86
C GLN A 174 -7.54 -5.02 3.23
N GLU A 175 -6.87 -5.71 4.16
CA GLU A 175 -7.32 -5.83 5.55
C GLU A 175 -7.43 -4.46 6.22
N CYS A 176 -6.41 -3.61 6.03
CA CYS A 176 -6.41 -2.25 6.54
C CYS A 176 -7.54 -1.39 5.95
N PHE A 177 -7.73 -1.44 4.63
CA PHE A 177 -8.85 -0.76 3.98
C PHE A 177 -10.18 -1.25 4.54
N SER A 178 -10.39 -2.58 4.62
CA SER A 178 -11.64 -3.14 5.12
C SER A 178 -11.98 -2.66 6.53
N TRP A 179 -10.98 -2.59 7.41
CA TRP A 179 -11.16 -2.08 8.77
C TRP A 179 -11.41 -0.56 8.79
N LEU A 180 -10.61 0.22 8.06
CA LEU A 180 -10.77 1.67 8.02
C LEU A 180 -12.16 2.07 7.49
N LEU A 181 -12.59 1.46 6.39
CA LEU A 181 -13.88 1.72 5.77
C LEU A 181 -15.06 1.32 6.68
N GLU A 182 -14.93 0.25 7.48
CA GLU A 182 -15.93 -0.07 8.51
C GLU A 182 -15.94 0.97 9.62
N THR A 183 -14.78 1.49 10.00
CA THR A 183 -14.66 2.51 11.06
C THR A 183 -15.27 3.84 10.63
N TYR A 184 -15.13 4.23 9.36
CA TYR A 184 -15.80 5.41 8.79
C TYR A 184 -17.33 5.30 8.81
N ARG A 185 -17.92 4.10 8.75
CA ARG A 185 -19.39 3.95 8.88
C ARG A 185 -19.91 4.33 10.28
N LEU A 186 -19.02 4.46 11.27
CA LEU A 186 -19.38 4.71 12.67
C LEU A 186 -19.29 6.18 13.08
N GLY A 187 -18.87 7.09 12.19
CA GLY A 187 -18.81 8.52 12.48
C GLY A 187 -18.20 9.32 11.34
N ASP A 188 -18.17 10.64 11.49
CA ASP A 188 -17.66 11.55 10.46
C ASP A 188 -16.15 11.78 10.63
N TYR A 189 -15.39 11.59 9.54
CA TYR A 189 -13.94 11.76 9.53
C TYR A 189 -13.49 12.53 8.28
N ASP A 190 -12.65 13.55 8.48
CA ASP A 190 -12.25 14.48 7.42
C ASP A 190 -11.54 13.78 6.24
N SER A 191 -10.73 12.75 6.53
CA SER A 191 -9.98 12.00 5.52
C SER A 191 -10.82 10.93 4.80
N GLU A 192 -12.10 10.73 5.14
CA GLU A 192 -12.88 9.63 4.57
C GLU A 192 -12.86 9.66 3.03
N ALA A 193 -13.11 10.83 2.43
CA ALA A 193 -13.13 10.98 0.98
C ALA A 193 -11.80 10.59 0.32
N GLU A 194 -10.67 10.94 0.93
CA GLU A 194 -9.34 10.55 0.46
C GLU A 194 -9.23 9.02 0.41
N PHE A 195 -9.44 8.33 1.54
CA PHE A 195 -9.23 6.89 1.61
C PHE A 195 -10.26 6.07 0.84
N GLN A 196 -11.51 6.55 0.72
CA GLN A 196 -12.51 5.96 -0.17
C GLN A 196 -12.03 6.05 -1.63
N SER A 197 -11.45 7.17 -2.04
CA SER A 197 -10.89 7.33 -3.40
C SER A 197 -9.66 6.44 -3.63
N LEU A 198 -8.77 6.33 -2.64
CA LEU A 198 -7.61 5.44 -2.69
C LEU A 198 -8.04 3.97 -2.79
N PHE A 199 -9.08 3.56 -2.07
CA PHE A 199 -9.63 2.21 -2.14
C PHE A 199 -10.11 1.87 -3.56
N ILE A 200 -10.79 2.81 -4.24
CA ILE A 200 -11.22 2.62 -5.63
C ILE A 200 -10.02 2.51 -6.56
N LEU A 201 -9.05 3.43 -6.48
CA LEU A 201 -7.84 3.40 -7.30
C LEU A 201 -7.00 2.13 -7.09
N TYR A 202 -6.96 1.61 -5.86
CA TYR A 202 -6.27 0.36 -5.55
C TYR A 202 -6.97 -0.86 -6.17
N ASN A 203 -8.30 -0.80 -6.31
CA ASN A 203 -9.17 -1.89 -6.75
C ASN A 203 -9.82 -1.65 -8.12
N LEU A 204 -9.10 -1.03 -9.08
CA LEU A 204 -9.65 -0.76 -10.40
C LEU A 204 -10.27 -1.98 -11.07
N GLY A 205 -11.41 -1.76 -11.74
CA GLY A 205 -12.17 -2.81 -12.42
C GLY A 205 -12.97 -3.72 -11.47
N SER A 206 -12.87 -3.54 -10.15
CA SER A 206 -13.68 -4.29 -9.20
C SER A 206 -15.11 -3.78 -9.18
N MET A 207 -16.05 -4.57 -9.72
CA MET A 207 -17.48 -4.28 -9.65
C MET A 207 -17.98 -4.14 -8.22
N LYS A 208 -17.40 -4.94 -7.31
CA LYS A 208 -17.64 -4.88 -5.87
C LYS A 208 -17.27 -3.49 -5.33
N ALA A 209 -16.04 -3.04 -5.55
CA ALA A 209 -15.58 -1.74 -5.07
C ALA A 209 -16.39 -0.58 -5.66
N LEU A 210 -16.70 -0.64 -6.96
CA LEU A 210 -17.55 0.36 -7.62
C LEU A 210 -18.95 0.42 -7.02
N HIS A 211 -19.61 -0.73 -6.81
CA HIS A 211 -20.92 -0.78 -6.17
C HIS A 211 -20.86 -0.12 -4.80
N TYR A 212 -19.86 -0.46 -3.98
CA TYR A 212 -19.69 0.14 -2.67
C TYR A 212 -19.55 1.67 -2.73
N ALA A 213 -18.72 2.20 -3.64
CA ALA A 213 -18.58 3.66 -3.80
C ALA A 213 -19.88 4.36 -4.23
N LEU A 214 -20.74 3.70 -5.01
CA LEU A 214 -22.02 4.27 -5.42
C LEU A 214 -23.03 4.38 -4.27
N LEU A 215 -22.86 3.58 -3.21
CA LEU A 215 -23.68 3.63 -1.99
C LEU A 215 -23.19 4.65 -0.95
N LEU A 216 -22.03 5.28 -1.17
CA LEU A 216 -21.54 6.35 -0.30
C LEU A 216 -22.43 7.58 -0.40
N SER A 217 -22.39 8.41 0.63
CA SER A 217 -23.08 9.69 0.71
C SER A 217 -22.68 10.63 -0.43
N ASP A 218 -23.57 11.56 -0.78
CA ASP A 218 -23.29 12.57 -1.82
C ASP A 218 -22.06 13.41 -1.49
N HIS A 219 -21.85 13.78 -0.23
CA HIS A 219 -20.68 14.57 0.18
C HIS A 219 -19.34 13.85 -0.13
N ILE A 220 -19.26 12.52 0.03
CA ILE A 220 -18.07 11.75 -0.34
C ILE A 220 -17.98 11.60 -1.85
N ARG A 221 -19.09 11.24 -2.52
CA ARG A 221 -19.13 11.02 -3.98
C ARG A 221 -18.79 12.28 -4.78
N ASP A 222 -19.18 13.45 -4.26
CA ASP A 222 -18.95 14.73 -4.89
C ASP A 222 -17.57 15.34 -4.66
N SER A 223 -16.77 14.74 -3.76
CA SER A 223 -15.42 15.18 -3.49
C SER A 223 -14.52 15.09 -4.75
N PRO A 224 -13.55 16.02 -4.93
CA PRO A 224 -12.68 16.03 -6.11
C PRO A 224 -11.85 14.75 -6.28
N CYS A 225 -11.37 14.16 -5.18
CA CYS A 225 -10.61 12.93 -5.19
C CYS A 225 -11.47 11.73 -5.64
N MET A 226 -12.71 11.62 -5.14
CA MET A 226 -13.63 10.56 -5.53
C MET A 226 -14.05 10.67 -7.00
N LYS A 227 -14.40 11.87 -7.47
CA LYS A 227 -14.71 12.12 -8.89
C LYS A 227 -13.55 11.72 -9.81
N SER A 228 -12.32 12.04 -9.41
CA SER A 228 -11.11 11.65 -10.14
C SER A 228 -10.92 10.14 -10.15
N ALA A 229 -11.07 9.47 -9.00
CA ALA A 229 -10.94 8.01 -8.88
C ALA A 229 -11.99 7.26 -9.72
N LEU A 230 -13.25 7.70 -9.68
CA LEU A 230 -14.33 7.13 -10.49
C LEU A 230 -14.11 7.34 -11.99
N ALA A 231 -13.60 8.50 -12.39
CA ALA A 231 -13.26 8.77 -13.80
C ALA A 231 -12.13 7.87 -14.30
N VAL A 232 -11.11 7.63 -13.48
CA VAL A 232 -10.00 6.70 -13.77
C VAL A 232 -10.53 5.26 -13.87
N ASN A 233 -11.34 4.83 -12.90
CA ASN A 233 -11.93 3.50 -12.90
C ASN A 233 -12.82 3.26 -14.13
N ARG A 234 -13.63 4.24 -14.51
CA ARG A 234 -14.45 4.17 -15.73
C ARG A 234 -13.59 4.01 -16.98
N ALA A 235 -12.55 4.84 -17.15
CA ALA A 235 -11.66 4.74 -18.29
C ALA A 235 -10.93 3.38 -18.36
N PHE A 236 -10.58 2.81 -17.20
CA PHE A 236 -9.98 1.49 -17.09
C PHE A 236 -10.96 0.38 -17.49
N THR A 237 -12.19 0.38 -16.97
CA THR A 237 -13.22 -0.63 -17.28
C THR A 237 -13.68 -0.57 -18.74
N GLU A 238 -13.75 0.63 -19.33
CA GLU A 238 -14.08 0.82 -20.75
C GLU A 238 -12.93 0.44 -21.71
N GLY A 239 -11.74 0.10 -21.20
CA GLY A 239 -10.56 -0.17 -22.03
C GLY A 239 -10.01 1.07 -22.75
N ASN A 240 -10.42 2.27 -22.34
CA ASN A 240 -9.94 3.54 -22.91
C ASN A 240 -8.62 3.94 -22.25
N TYR A 241 -7.55 3.20 -22.55
CA TYR A 241 -6.26 3.37 -21.89
C TYR A 241 -5.58 4.71 -22.21
N VAL A 242 -5.90 5.34 -23.35
CA VAL A 242 -5.45 6.71 -23.67
C VAL A 242 -6.05 7.72 -22.69
N ARG A 243 -7.37 7.65 -22.44
CA ARG A 243 -8.03 8.48 -21.44
C ARG A 243 -7.53 8.14 -20.03
N PHE A 244 -7.37 6.85 -19.72
CA PHE A 244 -6.81 6.38 -18.46
C PHE A 244 -5.47 7.07 -18.16
N PHE A 245 -4.45 6.92 -19.01
CA PHE A 245 -3.14 7.53 -18.77
C PHE A 245 -3.16 9.06 -18.73
N ARG A 246 -4.08 9.71 -19.45
CA ARG A 246 -4.29 11.16 -19.34
C ARG A 246 -4.82 11.56 -17.95
N LEU A 247 -5.77 10.81 -17.41
CA LEU A 247 -6.31 11.04 -16.06
C LEU A 247 -5.27 10.70 -14.98
N CYS A 248 -4.52 9.60 -15.14
CA CYS A 248 -3.48 9.18 -14.20
C CYS A 248 -2.41 10.25 -14.02
N ARG A 249 -2.02 10.98 -15.07
CA ARG A 249 -1.08 12.12 -14.96
C ARG A 249 -1.53 13.21 -13.99
N ARG A 250 -2.84 13.39 -13.80
CA ARG A 250 -3.42 14.43 -12.93
C ARG A 250 -3.64 14.00 -11.49
N LEU A 251 -3.49 12.71 -11.17
CA LEU A 251 -3.66 12.22 -9.80
C LEU A 251 -2.55 12.73 -8.89
N PRO A 252 -2.82 13.01 -7.61
CA PRO A 252 -1.78 13.32 -6.62
C PRO A 252 -0.88 12.10 -6.39
N PHE A 253 0.26 12.31 -5.72
CA PHE A 253 1.28 11.28 -5.53
C PHE A 253 0.74 10.01 -4.88
N LEU A 254 0.10 10.12 -3.70
CA LEU A 254 -0.40 8.94 -2.97
C LEU A 254 -1.49 8.17 -3.75
N ALA A 255 -2.39 8.89 -4.44
CA ALA A 255 -3.37 8.29 -5.34
C ALA A 255 -2.70 7.53 -6.50
N SER A 256 -1.58 8.06 -6.99
CA SER A 256 -0.77 7.41 -8.02
C SER A 256 -0.06 6.16 -7.46
N CYS A 257 0.39 6.19 -6.21
CA CYS A 257 0.88 5.00 -5.50
C CYS A 257 -0.21 3.94 -5.33
N ALA A 258 -1.47 4.30 -5.03
CA ALA A 258 -2.55 3.32 -4.97
C ALA A 258 -2.84 2.66 -6.33
N LEU A 259 -2.78 3.47 -7.39
CA LEU A 259 -3.06 3.05 -8.77
C LEU A 259 -1.95 2.20 -9.41
N HIS A 260 -0.68 2.40 -9.02
CA HIS A 260 0.48 2.05 -9.83
C HIS A 260 0.51 0.58 -10.30
N ARG A 261 -0.07 -0.34 -9.52
CA ARG A 261 -0.17 -1.77 -9.84
C ARG A 261 -0.92 -2.08 -11.14
N HIS A 262 -1.78 -1.17 -11.59
CA HIS A 262 -2.59 -1.31 -12.80
C HIS A 262 -1.91 -0.76 -14.06
N ILE A 263 -0.77 -0.06 -13.93
CA ILE A 263 -0.08 0.61 -15.04
C ILE A 263 0.40 -0.41 -16.08
N GLY A 264 1.13 -1.44 -15.65
CA GLY A 264 1.67 -2.43 -16.59
C GLY A 264 0.59 -3.19 -17.34
N HIS A 265 -0.47 -3.62 -16.65
CA HIS A 265 -1.64 -4.23 -17.30
C HIS A 265 -2.22 -3.30 -18.38
N SER A 266 -2.39 -2.02 -18.06
CA SER A 266 -2.94 -1.01 -18.97
C SER A 266 -2.03 -0.78 -20.20
N ARG A 267 -0.71 -0.74 -20.00
CA ARG A 267 0.28 -0.60 -21.09
C ARG A 267 0.21 -1.79 -22.04
N ARG A 268 0.19 -3.01 -21.50
CA ARG A 268 0.02 -4.25 -22.28
C ARG A 268 -1.27 -4.24 -23.09
N CYS A 269 -2.39 -3.88 -22.47
CA CYS A 269 -3.67 -3.85 -23.17
C CYS A 269 -3.69 -2.80 -24.29
N LEU A 270 -3.06 -1.63 -24.10
CA LEU A 270 -2.93 -0.63 -25.15
C LEU A 270 -2.12 -1.16 -26.34
N ILE A 271 -0.99 -1.83 -26.08
CA ILE A 271 -0.17 -2.47 -27.14
C ILE A 271 -0.97 -3.54 -27.89
N ARG A 272 -1.77 -4.34 -27.18
CA ARG A 272 -2.65 -5.33 -27.81
C ARG A 272 -3.67 -4.66 -28.74
N ILE A 273 -4.34 -3.60 -28.28
CA ILE A 273 -5.31 -2.84 -29.07
C ILE A 273 -4.65 -2.31 -30.35
N PHE A 274 -3.46 -1.73 -30.24
CA PHE A 274 -2.73 -1.21 -31.40
C PHE A 274 -2.27 -2.34 -32.34
N SER A 275 -1.79 -3.46 -31.79
CA SER A 275 -1.33 -4.62 -32.56
C SER A 275 -2.46 -5.23 -33.40
N HIS A 276 -3.70 -5.18 -32.91
CA HIS A 276 -4.87 -5.65 -33.63
C HIS A 276 -5.44 -4.58 -34.57
N GLY A 277 -5.60 -3.34 -34.11
CA GLY A 277 -6.25 -2.26 -34.85
C GLY A 277 -5.42 -1.68 -35.99
N PHE A 278 -4.08 -1.67 -35.85
CA PHE A 278 -3.15 -1.19 -36.87
C PHE A 278 -2.38 -2.33 -37.57
N SER A 279 -2.90 -3.57 -37.49
CA SER A 279 -2.25 -4.76 -38.06
C SER A 279 -2.06 -4.66 -39.57
N SER A 280 -0.86 -4.27 -40.02
CA SER A 280 -0.52 -4.15 -41.44
C SER A 280 0.98 -4.25 -41.66
N ARG A 281 1.40 -4.94 -42.73
CA ARG A 281 2.82 -5.06 -43.12
C ARG A 281 3.47 -3.70 -43.41
N ASN A 282 2.66 -2.73 -43.83
CA ASN A 282 3.09 -1.37 -44.17
C ASN A 282 2.90 -0.39 -43.01
N CYS A 283 2.36 -0.82 -41.87
CA CYS A 283 2.24 0.05 -40.71
C CYS A 283 3.63 0.49 -40.24
N ARG A 284 3.80 1.80 -40.10
CA ARG A 284 4.97 2.44 -39.51
C ARG A 284 4.46 3.47 -38.51
N TYR A 285 4.28 3.03 -37.27
CA TYR A 285 3.80 3.93 -36.21
C TYR A 285 4.99 4.59 -35.51
N PRO A 286 5.04 5.92 -35.33
CA PRO A 286 6.16 6.57 -34.67
C PRO A 286 6.30 6.10 -33.21
N LEU A 287 7.49 5.61 -32.84
CA LEU A 287 7.76 5.12 -31.48
C LEU A 287 7.53 6.22 -30.43
N GLU A 288 7.85 7.47 -30.75
CA GLU A 288 7.65 8.64 -29.87
C GLU A 288 6.21 8.75 -29.40
N ARG A 289 5.28 8.62 -30.35
CA ARG A 289 3.85 8.71 -30.09
C ARG A 289 3.38 7.56 -29.23
N LEU A 290 4.01 6.39 -29.34
CA LEU A 290 3.68 5.23 -28.52
C LEU A 290 4.18 5.41 -27.09
N VAL A 291 5.40 5.94 -26.91
CA VAL A 291 5.97 6.30 -25.61
C VAL A 291 5.05 7.28 -24.87
N ASP A 292 4.60 8.33 -25.55
CA ASP A 292 3.65 9.32 -25.00
C ASP A 292 2.31 8.68 -24.61
N LEU A 293 1.75 7.83 -25.47
CA LEU A 293 0.47 7.18 -25.23
C LEU A 293 0.52 6.19 -24.06
N LEU A 294 1.63 5.45 -23.93
CA LEU A 294 1.87 4.50 -22.83
C LEU A 294 2.27 5.18 -21.53
N ALA A 295 2.54 6.49 -21.58
CA ALA A 295 3.12 7.25 -20.47
C ALA A 295 4.35 6.53 -19.89
N ALA A 296 5.23 6.07 -20.77
CA ALA A 296 6.47 5.41 -20.39
C ALA A 296 7.54 6.44 -20.01
N ASP A 297 8.52 6.00 -19.23
CA ASP A 297 9.58 6.85 -18.70
C ASP A 297 10.67 7.11 -19.74
N ASP A 298 10.89 6.15 -20.64
CA ASP A 298 11.95 6.16 -21.63
C ASP A 298 11.57 5.33 -22.86
N TRP A 299 12.41 5.44 -23.90
CA TRP A 299 12.19 4.76 -25.17
C TRP A 299 12.57 3.28 -25.09
N ASP A 300 13.60 2.93 -24.32
CA ASP A 300 14.15 1.59 -24.25
C ASP A 300 13.16 0.64 -23.55
N SER A 301 12.49 1.09 -22.49
CA SER A 301 11.44 0.32 -21.82
C SER A 301 10.24 0.04 -22.73
N VAL A 302 9.88 0.96 -23.64
CA VAL A 302 8.82 0.71 -24.63
C VAL A 302 9.30 -0.25 -25.72
N VAL A 303 10.55 -0.15 -26.16
CA VAL A 303 11.14 -1.10 -27.12
C VAL A 303 11.16 -2.50 -26.53
N GLU A 304 11.65 -2.66 -25.30
CA GLU A 304 11.67 -3.94 -24.58
C GLU A 304 10.25 -4.50 -24.43
N LEU A 305 9.30 -3.66 -24.00
CA LEU A 305 7.91 -4.05 -23.85
C LEU A 305 7.29 -4.51 -25.18
N CYS A 306 7.54 -3.78 -26.27
CA CYS A 306 7.10 -4.17 -27.62
C CYS A 306 7.70 -5.52 -28.04
N GLN A 307 9.02 -5.68 -27.93
CA GLN A 307 9.73 -6.90 -28.31
C GLN A 307 9.26 -8.11 -27.52
N LYS A 308 9.06 -7.94 -26.20
CA LYS A 308 8.48 -8.98 -25.33
C LYS A 308 7.09 -9.41 -25.79
N HIS A 309 6.30 -8.49 -26.33
CA HIS A 309 4.98 -8.79 -26.90
C HIS A 309 5.02 -9.18 -28.39
N GLY A 310 6.19 -9.42 -28.99
CA GLY A 310 6.33 -9.82 -30.40
C GLY A 310 6.05 -8.68 -31.39
N VAL A 311 6.05 -7.43 -30.93
CA VAL A 311 5.90 -6.23 -31.75
C VAL A 311 7.29 -5.77 -32.19
N THR A 312 7.47 -5.58 -33.50
CA THR A 312 8.77 -5.19 -34.06
C THR A 312 8.97 -3.68 -33.96
N VAL A 313 10.18 -3.28 -33.59
CA VAL A 313 10.59 -1.87 -33.59
C VAL A 313 11.86 -1.74 -34.43
N THR A 314 11.84 -0.87 -35.44
CA THR A 314 12.96 -0.66 -36.37
C THR A 314 13.02 0.81 -36.75
N ASN A 315 14.20 1.43 -36.67
CA ASN A 315 14.41 2.85 -37.02
C ASN A 315 13.40 3.81 -36.34
N LYS A 316 13.13 3.62 -35.04
CA LYS A 316 12.12 4.38 -34.27
C LYS A 316 10.68 4.28 -34.81
N MET A 317 10.39 3.26 -35.61
CA MET A 317 9.06 2.94 -36.09
C MET A 317 8.61 1.59 -35.54
N VAL A 318 7.35 1.52 -35.12
CA VAL A 318 6.72 0.33 -34.56
C VAL A 318 5.86 -0.33 -35.63
N GLY A 319 6.10 -1.62 -35.85
CA GLY A 319 5.35 -2.47 -36.76
C GLY A 319 4.33 -3.31 -36.02
N PHE A 320 3.05 -3.00 -36.20
CA PHE A 320 1.96 -3.76 -35.61
C PHE A 320 1.51 -4.90 -36.53
N GLN A 321 1.57 -6.14 -36.03
CA GLN A 321 1.08 -7.33 -36.72
C GLN A 321 0.37 -8.24 -35.72
N LYS A 322 -0.94 -8.44 -35.90
CA LYS A 322 -1.75 -9.29 -35.03
C LYS A 322 -1.20 -10.71 -34.91
N ALA A 323 -0.69 -11.27 -36.00
CA ALA A 323 -0.17 -12.65 -36.03
C ALA A 323 1.07 -12.86 -35.15
N ASN A 324 1.84 -11.80 -34.88
CA ASN A 324 3.08 -11.88 -34.11
C ASN A 324 2.88 -11.53 -32.64
N TYR A 325 1.75 -10.94 -32.28
CA TYR A 325 1.49 -10.49 -30.92
C TYR A 325 1.43 -11.68 -29.96
N LYS A 326 2.21 -11.61 -28.89
CA LYS A 326 2.25 -12.62 -27.82
C LYS A 326 1.82 -12.02 -26.50
N GLU A 327 0.82 -12.62 -25.88
CA GLU A 327 0.44 -12.27 -24.50
C GLU A 327 1.38 -13.00 -23.53
N LEU A 328 2.62 -12.52 -23.41
CA LEU A 328 3.55 -13.02 -22.39
C LEU A 328 3.19 -12.48 -21.01
N GLY A 329 3.58 -13.24 -19.97
CA GLY A 329 3.18 -13.14 -18.57
C GLY A 329 3.47 -11.80 -17.87
N PRO A 330 3.44 -11.75 -16.52
CA PRO A 330 3.46 -10.48 -15.79
C PRO A 330 4.65 -9.62 -16.20
N LEU A 331 4.37 -8.35 -16.44
CA LEU A 331 5.40 -7.37 -16.75
C LEU A 331 6.21 -7.11 -15.49
N SER A 332 7.53 -7.25 -15.60
CA SER A 332 8.48 -6.71 -14.62
C SER A 332 8.59 -5.21 -14.88
N ASP A 333 7.50 -4.49 -14.67
CA ASP A 333 7.50 -3.04 -14.78
C ASP A 333 8.05 -2.49 -13.47
N GLY A 334 9.20 -1.80 -13.57
CA GLY A 334 9.73 -0.97 -12.51
C GLY A 334 8.76 0.17 -12.10
N PRO A 335 9.13 0.96 -11.09
CA PRO A 335 8.32 2.11 -10.69
C PRO A 335 8.23 3.14 -11.84
N SER A 336 7.03 3.67 -12.09
CA SER A 336 6.85 4.68 -13.14
C SER A 336 7.08 6.10 -12.61
N HIS A 337 8.08 6.78 -13.14
CA HIS A 337 8.41 8.15 -12.78
C HIS A 337 7.41 9.17 -13.36
N VAL A 338 7.05 9.03 -14.63
CA VAL A 338 6.09 9.88 -15.37
C VAL A 338 4.69 9.83 -14.78
N LEU A 339 4.26 8.71 -14.22
CA LEU A 339 2.92 8.58 -13.64
C LEU A 339 2.89 8.72 -12.11
N VAL A 340 4.01 8.50 -11.43
CA VAL A 340 4.06 8.48 -9.96
C VAL A 340 5.25 9.28 -9.43
N GLY A 341 6.48 8.87 -9.73
CA GLY A 341 7.70 9.36 -9.06
C GLY A 341 7.87 10.88 -9.06
N HIS A 342 7.72 11.54 -10.21
CA HIS A 342 7.92 13.00 -10.30
C HIS A 342 6.96 13.81 -9.42
N LYS A 343 5.82 13.24 -9.03
CA LYS A 343 4.78 13.91 -8.25
C LYS A 343 5.11 13.98 -6.77
N GLN A 344 6.11 13.22 -6.30
CA GLN A 344 6.57 13.31 -4.92
C GLN A 344 7.18 14.68 -4.66
N GLY A 345 7.88 15.24 -5.64
CA GLY A 345 8.64 16.49 -5.49
C GLY A 345 9.59 16.41 -4.29
N ASP A 346 9.61 17.48 -3.50
CA ASP A 346 10.44 17.60 -2.29
C ASP A 346 9.72 17.09 -1.02
N ILE A 347 8.53 16.49 -1.16
CA ILE A 347 7.76 16.02 -0.01
C ILE A 347 8.46 14.80 0.59
N THR A 348 8.75 14.91 1.89
CA THR A 348 9.40 13.82 2.64
C THR A 348 8.47 12.63 2.78
N VAL A 349 9.05 11.44 2.90
CA VAL A 349 8.28 10.20 3.09
C VAL A 349 7.43 10.28 4.37
N SER A 350 7.95 10.88 5.43
CA SER A 350 7.22 11.10 6.67
C SER A 350 6.01 12.01 6.45
N ALA A 351 6.17 13.14 5.74
CA ALA A 351 5.05 14.04 5.44
C ALA A 351 3.94 13.32 4.64
N ILE A 352 4.31 12.52 3.63
CA ILE A 352 3.35 11.71 2.85
C ILE A 352 2.57 10.76 3.75
N ILE A 353 3.24 10.11 4.71
CA ILE A 353 2.58 9.15 5.61
C ILE A 353 1.72 9.86 6.67
N HIS A 354 2.14 11.05 7.13
CA HIS A 354 1.35 11.90 8.00
C HIS A 354 0.10 12.46 7.30
N GLY A 355 0.12 12.59 5.97
CA GLY A 355 -0.95 13.21 5.20
C GLY A 355 -0.85 14.75 5.18
N ASN A 356 0.37 15.29 5.33
CA ASN A 356 0.66 16.72 5.34
C ASN A 356 0.97 17.28 3.96
#